data_AF-A0A941R5K7-F1
#
_entry.id   AF-A0A941R5K7-F1
#
_cell.length_a   1.000
_cell.length_b   1.000
_cell.length_c   1.000
_cell.angle_alpha   90.00
_cell.angle_beta   90.00
_cell.angle_gamma   90.00
#
_symmetry.space_group_name_H-M   'P 1'
#
loop_
_entity.id
_entity.type
_entity.pdbx_description
1 polymer ?
#
loop_
_entity_poly.entity_id
_entity_poly.type
_entity_poly.pdbx_seq_one_letter_code
_entity_poly.pdbx_strand_id
1 'polypeptide(L)'
;MIRSGLTTAAGFLVFLFGLASSASAYRDYFSEAQKAELANIRSVLVEALALTDKGAGNADGIRDVVLRRMGELGYVASSDQGAPHDVVVRVKCEQRKTWEGTASAGGDNDLLDAPSRLWKGPACQVTYALGNLKVKWQKEVRTEFEDAAQAAHAAGASDPGAYAMSALREALETYEFPLLLTAEWGQPDRLLKLLDSPQTGQLRKLKVISLLGEMVADEALPHLTEALKDKELAKQAAVTLGNMGKESIPLLIEILRYSKQPDLQAAAAKGLGDLGNIHSDSRVVPPLLEMLDAPGIDITVQTEIAWALGRVPDRRSVEPLFALDRKLQKIRNDPPDPQIKKLKEAVFWSIKQVYTEDQYS
;
A
#
# COMPACT_ATOMS: atom_id res chain seq x y z
N MET A 1 -11.81 -25.47 -67.78
CA MET A 1 -12.05 -24.04 -67.48
C MET A 1 -13.39 -23.93 -66.76
N ILE A 2 -13.34 -23.97 -65.43
CA ILE A 2 -14.49 -23.98 -64.53
C ILE A 2 -14.64 -22.54 -64.02
N ARG A 3 -15.78 -21.91 -64.30
CA ARG A 3 -16.14 -20.58 -63.79
C ARG A 3 -16.73 -20.75 -62.38
N SER A 4 -15.98 -20.38 -61.36
CA SER A 4 -16.45 -20.20 -59.99
C SER A 4 -17.01 -18.79 -59.81
N GLY A 5 -18.29 -18.69 -59.46
CA GLY A 5 -18.91 -17.45 -58.98
C GLY A 5 -18.50 -17.21 -57.53
N LEU A 6 -17.84 -16.08 -57.27
CA LEU A 6 -17.58 -15.60 -55.92
C LEU A 6 -18.84 -14.94 -55.36
N THR A 7 -19.34 -15.49 -54.27
CA THR A 7 -20.36 -14.91 -53.40
C THR A 7 -19.77 -13.76 -52.59
N THR A 8 -20.41 -12.61 -52.65
CA THR A 8 -20.15 -11.44 -51.80
C THR A 8 -20.69 -11.70 -50.39
N ALA A 9 -19.80 -11.88 -49.41
CA ALA A 9 -20.15 -11.87 -47.99
C ALA A 9 -19.64 -10.56 -47.37
N ALA A 10 -20.58 -9.67 -47.00
CA ALA A 10 -20.32 -8.45 -46.27
C ALA A 10 -19.89 -8.80 -44.83
N GLY A 11 -18.63 -8.58 -44.51
CA GLY A 11 -18.11 -8.69 -43.14
C GLY A 11 -18.44 -7.42 -42.35
N PHE A 12 -19.42 -7.51 -41.45
CA PHE A 12 -19.63 -6.52 -40.39
C PHE A 12 -18.43 -6.54 -39.44
N LEU A 13 -17.58 -5.50 -39.51
CA LEU A 13 -16.55 -5.23 -38.51
C LEU A 13 -17.24 -4.72 -37.24
N VAL A 14 -17.46 -5.62 -36.28
CA VAL A 14 -17.84 -5.25 -34.91
C VAL A 14 -16.61 -4.65 -34.25
N PHE A 15 -16.56 -3.33 -34.15
CA PHE A 15 -15.62 -2.62 -33.27
C PHE A 15 -15.99 -2.93 -31.82
N LEU A 16 -15.34 -3.94 -31.23
CA LEU A 16 -15.31 -4.13 -29.80
C LEU A 16 -14.44 -3.03 -29.20
N PHE A 17 -15.06 -1.92 -28.80
CA PHE A 17 -14.46 -0.98 -27.85
C PHE A 17 -14.31 -1.72 -26.51
N GLY A 18 -13.15 -2.35 -26.33
CA GLY A 18 -12.70 -2.78 -25.01
C GLY A 18 -12.43 -1.52 -24.18
N LEU A 19 -13.37 -1.15 -23.32
CA LEU A 19 -13.08 -0.32 -22.16
C LEU A 19 -12.05 -1.09 -21.35
N ALA A 20 -10.79 -0.68 -21.43
CA ALA A 20 -9.75 -1.17 -20.54
C ALA A 20 -10.13 -0.73 -19.12
N SER A 21 -10.70 -1.65 -18.35
CA SER A 21 -10.82 -1.48 -16.91
C SER A 21 -9.42 -1.23 -16.36
N SER A 22 -9.26 -0.08 -15.71
CA SER A 22 -8.11 0.22 -14.86
C SER A 22 -7.89 -0.96 -13.92
N ALA A 23 -6.71 -1.57 -14.00
CA ALA A 23 -6.32 -2.68 -13.16
C ALA A 23 -6.27 -2.24 -11.69
N SER A 24 -7.36 -2.51 -10.95
CA SER A 24 -7.39 -2.54 -9.49
C SER A 24 -7.90 -3.92 -9.08
N ALA A 25 -7.04 -4.93 -9.25
CA ALA A 25 -7.37 -6.34 -9.00
C ALA A 25 -7.65 -6.69 -7.52
N TYR A 26 -7.77 -5.70 -6.62
CA TYR A 26 -8.04 -5.89 -5.19
C TYR A 26 -9.46 -5.48 -4.77
N ARG A 27 -10.21 -4.76 -5.62
CA ARG A 27 -11.50 -4.11 -5.24
C ARG A 27 -12.73 -4.59 -6.02
N ASP A 28 -12.63 -5.66 -6.80
CA ASP A 28 -13.71 -6.16 -7.67
C ASP A 28 -14.84 -6.92 -6.93
N TYR A 29 -15.10 -6.61 -5.65
CA TYR A 29 -16.24 -7.18 -4.92
C TYR A 29 -17.30 -6.16 -4.46
N PHE A 30 -17.05 -4.86 -4.57
CA PHE A 30 -18.04 -3.81 -4.28
C PHE A 30 -18.61 -3.20 -5.57
N SER A 31 -19.92 -2.98 -5.59
CA SER A 31 -20.55 -2.16 -6.63
C SER A 31 -20.17 -0.68 -6.49
N GLU A 32 -20.29 0.11 -7.55
CA GLU A 32 -20.04 1.55 -7.50
C GLU A 32 -20.93 2.27 -6.46
N ALA A 33 -22.17 1.79 -6.27
CA ALA A 33 -23.05 2.29 -5.22
C ALA A 33 -22.48 2.02 -3.82
N GLN A 34 -21.94 0.81 -3.58
CA GLN A 34 -21.32 0.45 -2.30
C GLN A 34 -20.03 1.25 -2.06
N LYS A 35 -19.23 1.48 -3.10
CA LYS A 35 -18.05 2.35 -3.00
C LYS A 35 -18.45 3.78 -2.60
N ALA A 36 -19.53 4.30 -3.17
CA ALA A 36 -20.07 5.61 -2.79
C ALA A 36 -20.61 5.63 -1.35
N GLU A 37 -21.26 4.56 -0.88
CA GLU A 37 -21.65 4.43 0.53
C GLU A 37 -20.44 4.45 1.47
N LEU A 38 -19.40 3.66 1.16
CA LEU A 38 -18.16 3.60 1.95
C LEU A 38 -17.48 4.97 2.04
N ALA A 39 -17.37 5.68 0.92
CA ALA A 39 -16.78 7.02 0.87
C ALA A 39 -17.56 8.06 1.71
N ASN A 40 -18.84 7.80 1.99
CA ASN A 40 -19.72 8.68 2.75
C ASN A 40 -19.96 8.26 4.21
N ILE A 41 -19.31 7.20 4.71
CA ILE A 41 -19.43 6.77 6.11
C ILE A 41 -19.07 7.93 7.06
N ARG A 42 -20.01 8.26 7.95
CA ARG A 42 -19.85 9.26 9.01
C ARG A 42 -20.09 8.68 10.38
N SER A 43 -21.03 7.74 10.49
CA SER A 43 -21.49 7.13 11.73
C SER A 43 -21.13 5.65 11.79
N VAL A 44 -20.55 5.24 12.92
CA VAL A 44 -19.99 3.90 13.11
C VAL A 44 -20.63 3.27 14.35
N LEU A 45 -21.36 2.16 14.17
CA LEU A 45 -21.78 1.32 15.29
C LEU A 45 -20.62 0.39 15.66
N VAL A 46 -20.25 0.36 16.94
CA VAL A 46 -19.18 -0.48 17.46
C VAL A 46 -19.76 -1.65 18.25
N GLU A 47 -19.47 -2.86 17.79
CA GLU A 47 -19.80 -4.10 18.48
C GLU A 47 -18.51 -4.74 19.01
N ALA A 48 -18.41 -4.90 20.32
CA ALA A 48 -17.27 -5.54 20.96
C ALA A 48 -17.70 -6.81 21.69
N LEU A 49 -16.98 -7.90 21.47
CA LEU A 49 -17.18 -9.19 22.13
C LEU A 49 -15.85 -9.64 22.75
N ALA A 50 -15.90 -10.10 24.01
CA ALA A 50 -14.76 -10.68 24.71
C ALA A 50 -15.08 -12.12 25.11
N LEU A 51 -14.21 -13.08 24.78
CA LEU A 51 -14.36 -14.49 25.14
C LEU A 51 -13.12 -14.97 25.90
N THR A 52 -13.34 -15.66 27.01
CA THR A 52 -12.32 -16.27 27.86
C THR A 52 -12.59 -17.76 28.01
N ASP A 53 -11.62 -18.49 28.57
CA ASP A 53 -11.82 -19.92 28.89
C ASP A 53 -12.98 -20.16 29.88
N LYS A 54 -13.38 -19.12 30.64
CA LYS A 54 -14.51 -19.15 31.58
C LYS A 54 -15.85 -18.73 30.95
N GLY A 55 -15.88 -18.44 29.64
CA GLY A 55 -17.05 -17.94 28.91
C GLY A 55 -16.92 -16.47 28.53
N ALA A 56 -18.07 -15.76 28.42
CA ALA A 56 -18.10 -14.35 28.06
C ALA A 56 -17.29 -13.49 29.05
N GLY A 57 -16.34 -12.73 28.52
CA GLY A 57 -15.51 -11.78 29.27
C GLY A 57 -16.07 -10.35 29.24
N ASN A 58 -15.36 -9.43 29.89
CA ASN A 58 -15.69 -8.01 29.84
C ASN A 58 -15.10 -7.37 28.55
N ALA A 59 -15.99 -6.85 27.69
CA ALA A 59 -15.62 -6.18 26.44
C ALA A 59 -15.65 -4.64 26.52
N ASP A 60 -16.00 -4.04 27.67
CA ASP A 60 -16.20 -2.59 27.79
C ASP A 60 -14.93 -1.82 27.49
N GLY A 61 -13.79 -2.22 28.07
CA GLY A 61 -12.51 -1.57 27.79
C GLY A 61 -12.07 -1.66 26.32
N ILE A 62 -12.40 -2.76 25.64
CA ILE A 62 -12.14 -2.92 24.20
C ILE A 62 -13.06 -1.97 23.41
N ARG A 63 -14.35 -1.92 23.78
CA ARG A 63 -15.34 -1.03 23.15
C ARG A 63 -14.94 0.43 23.26
N ASP A 64 -14.51 0.86 24.44
CA ASP A 64 -14.11 2.24 24.73
C ASP A 64 -12.90 2.67 23.90
N VAL A 65 -11.91 1.78 23.74
CA VAL A 65 -10.77 2.02 22.84
C VAL A 65 -11.27 2.23 21.41
N VAL A 66 -12.13 1.35 20.91
CA VAL A 66 -12.60 1.43 19.52
C VAL A 66 -13.43 2.70 19.28
N LEU A 67 -14.35 3.03 20.19
CA LEU A 67 -15.15 4.26 20.11
C LEU A 67 -14.26 5.51 20.05
N ARG A 68 -13.31 5.65 20.99
CA ARG A 68 -12.41 6.80 21.04
C ARG A 68 -11.53 6.88 19.80
N ARG A 69 -10.90 5.75 19.40
CA ARG A 69 -9.96 5.69 18.27
C ARG A 69 -10.63 5.97 16.92
N MET A 70 -11.90 5.58 16.74
CA MET A 70 -12.69 5.99 15.58
C MET A 70 -13.07 7.49 15.66
N GLY A 71 -13.37 7.98 16.86
CA GLY A 71 -13.61 9.41 17.10
C GLY A 71 -12.43 10.31 16.75
N GLU A 72 -11.18 9.86 16.95
CA GLU A 72 -9.96 10.60 16.56
C GLU A 72 -9.88 10.91 15.04
N LEU A 73 -10.54 10.11 14.20
CA LEU A 73 -10.68 10.36 12.76
C LEU A 73 -11.93 11.17 12.39
N GLY A 74 -12.69 11.61 13.40
CA GLY A 74 -13.92 12.37 13.25
C GLY A 74 -15.14 11.53 12.87
N TYR A 75 -15.13 10.22 13.10
CA TYR A 75 -16.34 9.40 12.97
C TYR A 75 -17.24 9.59 14.19
N VAL A 76 -18.55 9.60 13.99
CA VAL A 76 -19.55 9.56 15.07
C VAL A 76 -19.69 8.10 15.48
N ALA A 77 -18.85 7.64 16.40
CA ALA A 77 -18.84 6.27 16.87
C ALA A 77 -19.79 6.09 18.07
N SER A 78 -20.63 5.05 18.04
CA SER A 78 -21.60 4.73 19.09
C SER A 78 -21.64 3.23 19.35
N SER A 79 -22.04 2.83 20.56
CA SER A 79 -22.36 1.44 20.92
C SER A 79 -23.87 1.19 21.05
N ASP A 80 -24.70 2.22 20.83
CA ASP A 80 -26.15 2.13 20.88
C ASP A 80 -26.70 1.46 19.60
N GLN A 81 -27.20 0.24 19.75
CA GLN A 81 -27.79 -0.57 18.68
C GLN A 81 -29.04 0.08 18.06
N GLY A 82 -29.71 0.98 18.77
CA GLY A 82 -30.87 1.73 18.26
C GLY A 82 -30.50 2.99 17.47
N ALA A 83 -29.23 3.43 17.53
CA ALA A 83 -28.79 4.64 16.85
C ALA A 83 -28.62 4.41 15.34
N PRO A 84 -29.06 5.36 14.48
CA PRO A 84 -28.73 5.33 13.06
C PRO A 84 -27.22 5.27 12.84
N HIS A 85 -26.77 4.38 11.97
CA HIS A 85 -25.36 4.20 11.64
C HIS A 85 -25.19 3.80 10.16
N ASP A 86 -24.04 4.15 9.59
CA ASP A 86 -23.71 3.82 8.19
C ASP A 86 -23.02 2.44 8.09
N VAL A 87 -22.22 2.09 9.10
CA VAL A 87 -21.41 0.88 9.13
C VAL A 87 -21.34 0.30 10.53
N VAL A 88 -21.18 -1.02 10.61
CA VAL A 88 -20.90 -1.71 11.87
C VAL A 88 -19.44 -2.17 11.89
N VAL A 89 -18.66 -1.71 12.86
CA VAL A 89 -17.31 -2.21 13.13
C VAL A 89 -17.39 -3.21 14.28
N ARG A 90 -16.93 -4.44 14.04
CA ARG A 90 -16.97 -5.53 15.01
C ARG A 90 -15.56 -5.88 15.47
N VAL A 91 -15.37 -5.95 16.79
CA VAL A 91 -14.12 -6.35 17.42
C VAL A 91 -14.39 -7.53 18.35
N LYS A 92 -13.96 -8.72 17.92
CA LYS A 92 -14.07 -9.95 18.71
C LYS A 92 -12.70 -10.30 19.28
N CYS A 93 -12.55 -10.21 20.59
CA CYS A 93 -11.33 -10.57 21.30
C CYS A 93 -11.50 -11.89 22.05
N GLU A 94 -10.54 -12.79 21.91
CA GLU A 94 -10.57 -14.12 22.51
C GLU A 94 -9.26 -14.36 23.28
N GLN A 95 -9.35 -14.96 24.47
CA GLN A 95 -8.17 -15.43 25.22
C GLN A 95 -7.46 -16.57 24.48
N ARG A 96 -8.23 -17.43 23.82
CA ARG A 96 -7.74 -18.47 22.92
C ARG A 96 -8.47 -18.34 21.60
N LYS A 97 -7.75 -17.89 20.58
CA LYS A 97 -8.33 -17.71 19.26
C LYS A 97 -8.90 -19.03 18.74
N THR A 98 -10.20 -19.03 18.45
CA THR A 98 -10.83 -20.09 17.68
C THR A 98 -10.78 -19.73 16.19
N TRP A 99 -10.31 -20.64 15.34
CA TRP A 99 -10.17 -20.36 13.92
C TRP A 99 -11.55 -20.28 13.26
N GLU A 100 -11.91 -19.10 12.74
CA GLU A 100 -13.22 -18.86 12.11
C GLU A 100 -13.28 -19.24 10.61
N GLY A 101 -12.26 -19.90 10.07
CA GLY A 101 -12.21 -20.28 8.67
C GLY A 101 -11.26 -19.41 7.83
N THR A 102 -10.99 -19.87 6.61
CA THR A 102 -10.15 -19.15 5.65
C THR A 102 -10.87 -17.90 5.17
N ALA A 103 -10.17 -16.76 5.09
CA ALA A 103 -10.66 -15.62 4.31
C ALA A 103 -11.10 -16.14 2.93
N SER A 104 -12.38 -15.94 2.57
CA SER A 104 -12.94 -16.40 1.29
C SER A 104 -12.64 -15.44 0.13
N ALA A 105 -11.76 -14.45 0.38
CA ALA A 105 -11.08 -13.65 -0.61
C ALA A 105 -9.58 -13.85 -0.37
N GLY A 106 -8.86 -14.23 -1.42
CA GLY A 106 -7.41 -14.32 -1.40
C GLY A 106 -6.83 -12.91 -1.32
N GLY A 107 -6.18 -12.61 -0.21
CA GLY A 107 -5.48 -11.34 -0.01
C GLY A 107 -4.53 -11.50 1.16
N ASP A 108 -3.25 -11.68 0.81
CA ASP A 108 -2.08 -11.60 1.67
C ASP A 108 -2.16 -12.35 3.02
N ASN A 109 -2.32 -13.68 2.95
CA ASN A 109 -2.14 -14.56 4.12
C ASN A 109 -0.74 -14.41 4.78
N ASP A 110 0.19 -13.75 4.09
CA ASP A 110 1.55 -13.49 4.55
C ASP A 110 1.71 -12.15 5.30
N LEU A 111 0.67 -11.30 5.38
CA LEU A 111 0.72 -10.10 6.22
C LEU A 111 0.73 -10.48 7.70
N LEU A 112 1.49 -9.73 8.49
CA LEU A 112 1.60 -9.93 9.94
C LEU A 112 0.23 -9.87 10.65
N ASP A 113 -0.66 -9.02 10.15
CA ASP A 113 -2.01 -8.79 10.67
C ASP A 113 -3.09 -9.60 9.95
N ALA A 114 -2.71 -10.54 9.07
CA ALA A 114 -3.63 -11.50 8.50
C ALA A 114 -4.02 -12.56 9.56
N PRO A 115 -5.25 -13.07 9.56
CA PRO A 115 -5.66 -14.12 10.50
C PRO A 115 -4.79 -15.38 10.37
N SER A 116 -4.08 -15.75 11.44
CA SER A 116 -3.19 -16.93 11.42
C SER A 116 -3.89 -18.20 11.87
N ARG A 117 -3.74 -19.29 11.10
CA ARG A 117 -4.19 -20.63 11.54
C ARG A 117 -3.33 -21.19 12.66
N LEU A 118 -2.08 -20.75 12.74
CA LEU A 118 -1.06 -21.26 13.64
C LEU A 118 -1.15 -20.63 15.03
N TRP A 119 -1.52 -19.36 15.12
CA TRP A 119 -1.69 -18.66 16.39
C TRP A 119 -2.87 -19.22 17.19
N LYS A 120 -2.63 -19.65 18.44
CA LYS A 120 -3.66 -20.13 19.37
C LYS A 120 -3.84 -19.27 20.62
N GLY A 121 -3.03 -18.23 20.77
CA GLY A 121 -3.07 -17.33 21.91
C GLY A 121 -4.17 -16.26 21.82
N PRO A 122 -4.10 -15.26 22.70
CA PRO A 122 -5.05 -14.16 22.68
C PRO A 122 -4.99 -13.36 21.38
N ALA A 123 -6.15 -13.05 20.81
CA ALA A 123 -6.24 -12.23 19.61
C ALA A 123 -7.58 -11.49 19.53
N CYS A 124 -7.57 -10.31 18.92
CA CYS A 124 -8.76 -9.61 18.45
C CYS A 124 -8.87 -9.68 16.94
N GLN A 125 -10.07 -10.01 16.45
CA GLN A 125 -10.45 -9.86 15.05
C GLN A 125 -11.26 -8.58 14.87
N VAL A 126 -10.76 -7.69 14.02
CA VAL A 126 -11.43 -6.46 13.59
C VAL A 126 -12.04 -6.70 12.23
N THR A 127 -13.35 -6.50 12.10
CA THR A 127 -14.11 -6.65 10.85
C THR A 127 -15.12 -5.51 10.72
N TYR A 128 -15.72 -5.35 9.55
CA TYR A 128 -16.86 -4.44 9.40
C TYR A 128 -17.96 -5.03 8.51
N ALA A 129 -19.17 -4.50 8.65
CA ALA A 129 -20.32 -4.82 7.83
C ALA A 129 -20.97 -3.55 7.31
N LEU A 130 -21.32 -3.54 6.02
CA LEU A 130 -22.03 -2.46 5.34
C LEU A 130 -23.48 -2.92 5.13
N GLY A 131 -24.41 -2.42 5.94
CA GLY A 131 -25.75 -2.98 6.03
C GLY A 131 -25.73 -4.48 6.35
N ASN A 132 -26.38 -5.30 5.53
CA ASN A 132 -26.39 -6.76 5.68
C ASN A 132 -25.20 -7.47 5.01
N LEU A 133 -24.33 -6.73 4.32
CA LEU A 133 -23.19 -7.31 3.64
C LEU A 133 -22.05 -7.57 4.65
N LYS A 134 -21.75 -8.85 4.88
CA LYS A 134 -20.52 -9.24 5.57
C LYS A 134 -19.34 -9.02 4.62
N VAL A 135 -18.57 -7.96 4.88
CA VAL A 135 -17.41 -7.61 4.08
C VAL A 135 -16.26 -8.57 4.36
N LYS A 136 -15.49 -8.91 3.32
CA LYS A 136 -14.34 -9.84 3.39
C LYS A 136 -13.05 -9.14 3.83
N TRP A 137 -13.17 -8.05 4.58
CA TRP A 137 -12.06 -7.33 5.18
C TRP A 137 -11.96 -7.76 6.65
N GLN A 138 -10.78 -8.17 7.07
CA GLN A 138 -10.53 -8.54 8.46
C GLN A 138 -9.07 -8.35 8.82
N LYS A 139 -8.83 -7.95 10.07
CA LYS A 139 -7.50 -7.75 10.62
C LYS A 139 -7.37 -8.42 11.99
N GLU A 140 -6.21 -8.99 12.25
CA GLU A 140 -5.90 -9.70 13.48
C GLU A 140 -4.87 -8.95 14.32
N VAL A 141 -5.24 -8.65 15.55
CA VAL A 141 -4.37 -8.02 16.56
C VAL A 141 -4.05 -9.08 17.61
N ARG A 142 -2.77 -9.33 17.84
CA ARG A 142 -2.29 -10.39 18.75
C ARG A 142 -1.59 -9.78 19.96
N THR A 143 -1.58 -10.52 21.06
CA THR A 143 -0.65 -10.27 22.17
C THR A 143 0.76 -10.73 21.82
N GLU A 144 1.74 -10.29 22.60
CA GLU A 144 3.14 -10.75 22.46
C GLU A 144 3.36 -12.18 22.99
N PHE A 145 2.40 -12.72 23.73
CA PHE A 145 2.43 -14.06 24.31
C PHE A 145 1.32 -14.94 23.75
N GLU A 146 1.58 -16.23 23.63
CA GLU A 146 0.60 -17.22 23.19
C GLU A 146 -0.13 -17.87 24.38
N ASP A 147 0.57 -18.17 25.47
CA ASP A 147 -0.02 -18.76 26.68
C ASP A 147 -0.39 -17.69 27.71
N ALA A 148 -1.69 -17.36 27.75
CA ALA A 148 -2.24 -16.40 28.71
C ALA A 148 -2.09 -16.82 30.18
N ALA A 149 -2.11 -18.13 30.49
CA ALA A 149 -1.99 -18.62 31.85
C ALA A 149 -0.55 -18.47 32.34
N GLN A 150 0.42 -18.86 31.50
CA GLN A 150 1.83 -18.65 31.80
C GLN A 150 2.17 -17.16 31.94
N ALA A 151 1.69 -16.32 31.02
CA ALA A 151 1.95 -14.89 31.03
C ALA A 151 1.32 -14.21 32.27
N ALA A 152 0.09 -14.57 32.63
CA ALA A 152 -0.57 -14.05 33.82
C ALA A 152 0.17 -14.47 35.10
N HIS A 153 0.59 -15.74 35.19
CA HIS A 153 1.35 -16.22 36.34
C HIS A 153 2.69 -15.48 36.49
N ALA A 154 3.43 -15.29 35.39
CA ALA A 154 4.69 -14.55 35.37
C ALA A 154 4.50 -13.07 35.79
N ALA A 155 3.35 -12.47 35.47
CA ALA A 155 2.99 -11.11 35.85
C ALA A 155 2.32 -10.99 37.24
N GLY A 156 2.14 -12.10 37.97
CA GLY A 156 1.45 -12.11 39.25
C GLY A 156 -0.06 -11.84 39.17
N ALA A 157 -0.65 -11.96 37.98
CA ALA A 157 -2.09 -11.81 37.77
C ALA A 157 -2.84 -13.11 38.09
N SER A 158 -3.96 -12.99 38.81
CA SER A 158 -4.75 -14.14 39.28
C SER A 158 -5.71 -14.70 38.23
N ASP A 159 -6.10 -13.90 37.24
CA ASP A 159 -7.03 -14.31 36.18
C ASP A 159 -6.40 -14.18 34.78
N PRO A 160 -6.03 -15.31 34.14
CA PRO A 160 -5.49 -15.31 32.78
C PRO A 160 -6.42 -14.69 31.73
N GLY A 161 -7.74 -14.82 31.90
CA GLY A 161 -8.73 -14.25 30.99
C GLY A 161 -8.72 -12.73 31.02
N ALA A 162 -8.87 -12.14 32.20
CA ALA A 162 -8.78 -10.69 32.38
C ALA A 162 -7.39 -10.14 31.96
N TYR A 163 -6.31 -10.85 32.28
CA TYR A 163 -4.96 -10.46 31.87
C TYR A 163 -4.82 -10.40 30.33
N ALA A 164 -5.29 -11.43 29.62
CA ALA A 164 -5.31 -11.46 28.16
C ALA A 164 -6.17 -10.33 27.56
N MET A 165 -7.35 -10.06 28.11
CA MET A 165 -8.21 -8.96 27.64
C MET A 165 -7.57 -7.58 27.84
N SER A 166 -6.86 -7.38 28.95
CA SER A 166 -6.10 -6.14 29.19
C SER A 166 -4.98 -5.97 28.16
N ALA A 167 -4.20 -7.02 27.91
CA ALA A 167 -3.13 -6.99 26.92
C ALA A 167 -3.66 -6.75 25.50
N LEU A 168 -4.80 -7.35 25.15
CA LEU A 168 -5.46 -7.12 23.86
C LEU A 168 -6.02 -5.70 23.72
N ARG A 169 -6.57 -5.13 24.79
CA ARG A 169 -6.96 -3.72 24.83
C ARG A 169 -5.75 -2.82 24.55
N GLU A 170 -4.61 -3.08 25.21
CA GLU A 170 -3.37 -2.33 24.99
C GLU A 170 -2.80 -2.51 23.57
N ALA A 171 -2.92 -3.70 22.99
CA ALA A 171 -2.54 -3.92 21.60
C ALA A 171 -3.44 -3.12 20.62
N LEU A 172 -4.74 -3.01 20.89
CA LEU A 172 -5.67 -2.19 20.10
C LEU A 172 -5.40 -0.68 20.23
N GLU A 173 -4.78 -0.22 21.32
CA GLU A 173 -4.38 1.18 21.48
C GLU A 173 -3.27 1.60 20.52
N THR A 174 -2.44 0.65 20.09
CA THR A 174 -1.30 0.94 19.20
C THR A 174 -1.56 0.51 17.76
N TYR A 175 -2.45 -0.46 17.55
CA TYR A 175 -2.80 -0.93 16.21
C TYR A 175 -3.62 0.10 15.43
N GLU A 176 -3.14 0.51 14.26
CA GLU A 176 -3.75 1.55 13.42
C GLU A 176 -4.96 1.07 12.59
N PHE A 177 -5.80 0.18 13.14
CA PHE A 177 -7.06 -0.23 12.47
C PHE A 177 -7.94 0.93 12.00
N PRO A 178 -8.03 2.09 12.70
CA PRO A 178 -8.88 3.18 12.23
C PRO A 178 -8.36 3.79 10.92
N LEU A 179 -7.03 3.87 10.74
CA LEU A 179 -6.43 4.33 9.50
C LEU A 179 -6.65 3.32 8.36
N LEU A 180 -6.49 2.03 8.67
CA LEU A 180 -6.72 0.95 7.70
C LEU A 180 -8.17 0.92 7.22
N LEU A 181 -9.15 1.06 8.13
CA LEU A 181 -10.56 1.17 7.79
C LEU A 181 -10.85 2.42 6.95
N THR A 182 -10.28 3.56 7.33
CA THR A 182 -10.47 4.82 6.57
C THR A 182 -9.92 4.72 5.15
N ALA A 183 -8.79 4.05 4.97
CA ALA A 183 -8.22 3.79 3.65
C ALA A 183 -9.05 2.79 2.84
N GLU A 184 -9.51 1.71 3.49
CA GLU A 184 -10.44 0.72 2.91
C GLU A 184 -11.75 1.38 2.45
N TRP A 185 -12.27 2.33 3.22
CA TRP A 185 -13.50 3.06 2.91
C TRP A 185 -13.30 4.18 1.88
N GLY A 186 -12.08 4.41 1.39
CA GLY A 186 -11.83 5.40 0.34
C GLY A 186 -11.99 6.84 0.82
N GLN A 187 -11.59 7.16 2.06
CA GLN A 187 -11.79 8.50 2.65
C GLN A 187 -10.46 9.25 2.88
N PRO A 188 -9.79 9.73 1.81
CA PRO A 188 -8.49 10.40 1.92
C PRO A 188 -8.56 11.68 2.75
N ASP A 189 -9.64 12.45 2.68
CA ASP A 189 -9.81 13.70 3.43
C ASP A 189 -9.59 13.56 4.95
N ARG A 190 -10.02 12.44 5.53
CA ARG A 190 -9.80 12.17 6.96
C ARG A 190 -8.34 11.89 7.27
N LEU A 191 -7.66 11.17 6.36
CA LEU A 191 -6.24 10.89 6.47
C LEU A 191 -5.41 12.18 6.29
N LEU A 192 -5.78 13.04 5.33
CA LEU A 192 -5.12 14.32 5.08
C LEU A 192 -5.21 15.25 6.30
N LYS A 193 -6.40 15.35 6.94
CA LYS A 193 -6.55 16.10 8.20
C LYS A 193 -5.60 15.61 9.30
N LEU A 194 -5.35 14.30 9.39
CA LEU A 194 -4.38 13.76 10.33
C LEU A 194 -2.94 14.06 9.91
N LEU A 195 -2.62 14.01 8.62
CA LEU A 195 -1.28 14.34 8.12
C LEU A 195 -0.89 15.79 8.47
N ASP A 196 -1.83 16.72 8.29
CA ASP A 196 -1.63 18.15 8.52
C ASP A 196 -1.65 18.54 9.99
N SER A 197 -2.28 17.72 10.82
CA SER A 197 -2.36 17.97 12.26
C SER A 197 -0.95 17.95 12.89
N PRO A 198 -0.57 19.00 13.65
CA PRO A 198 0.69 19.01 14.38
C PRO A 198 0.69 18.06 15.59
N GLN A 199 -0.48 17.60 16.05
CA GLN A 199 -0.60 16.63 17.14
C GLN A 199 -0.34 15.19 16.68
N THR A 200 -0.37 14.92 15.36
CA THR A 200 -0.13 13.58 14.83
C THR A 200 1.35 13.23 14.89
N GLY A 201 1.67 12.15 15.63
CA GLY A 201 3.04 11.66 15.74
C GLY A 201 3.63 11.20 14.41
N GLN A 202 4.96 11.29 14.28
CA GLN A 202 5.70 11.01 13.05
C GLN A 202 5.42 9.62 12.45
N LEU A 203 5.43 8.56 13.27
CA LEU A 203 5.13 7.20 12.79
C LEU A 203 3.71 7.09 12.23
N ARG A 204 2.75 7.79 12.84
CA ARG A 204 1.36 7.83 12.37
C ARG A 204 1.25 8.61 11.05
N LYS A 205 2.00 9.71 10.89
CA LYS A 205 2.10 10.44 9.61
C LYS A 205 2.70 9.57 8.50
N LEU A 206 3.76 8.81 8.77
CA LEU A 206 4.34 7.87 7.81
C LEU A 206 3.32 6.83 7.35
N LYS A 207 2.53 6.27 8.28
CA LYS A 207 1.46 5.33 7.93
C LYS A 207 0.38 5.98 7.07
N VAL A 208 -0.03 7.20 7.40
CA VAL A 208 -0.98 7.99 6.59
C VAL A 208 -0.45 8.20 5.17
N ILE A 209 0.81 8.62 5.01
CA ILE A 209 1.44 8.82 3.70
C ILE A 209 1.48 7.53 2.88
N SER A 210 1.77 6.38 3.51
CA SER A 210 1.72 5.06 2.84
C SER A 210 0.31 4.76 2.31
N LEU A 211 -0.70 4.92 3.18
CA LEU A 211 -2.09 4.63 2.84
C LEU A 211 -2.62 5.51 1.71
N LEU A 212 -2.27 6.79 1.68
CA LEU A 212 -2.66 7.69 0.59
C LEU A 212 -2.11 7.22 -0.77
N GLY A 213 -0.90 6.64 -0.79
CA GLY A 213 -0.34 6.03 -1.99
C GLY A 213 -1.06 4.75 -2.41
N GLU A 214 -1.32 3.84 -1.46
CA GLU A 214 -2.09 2.61 -1.70
C GLU A 214 -3.51 2.91 -2.23
N MET A 215 -4.09 4.04 -1.80
CA MET A 215 -5.39 4.52 -2.27
C MET A 215 -5.33 5.21 -3.63
N VAL A 216 -4.15 5.60 -4.12
CA VAL A 216 -3.95 6.47 -5.29
C VAL A 216 -4.77 7.77 -5.14
N ALA A 217 -4.67 8.41 -3.98
CA ALA A 217 -5.46 9.59 -3.65
C ALA A 217 -4.84 10.86 -4.24
N ASP A 218 -5.15 11.20 -5.49
CA ASP A 218 -4.55 12.34 -6.22
C ASP A 218 -4.66 13.69 -5.47
N GLU A 219 -5.70 13.87 -4.66
CA GLU A 219 -5.90 15.05 -3.81
C GLU A 219 -4.82 15.19 -2.72
N ALA A 220 -4.04 14.13 -2.45
CA ALA A 220 -2.92 14.15 -1.51
C ALA A 220 -1.69 14.89 -2.05
N LEU A 221 -1.60 15.14 -3.37
CA LEU A 221 -0.39 15.72 -3.99
C LEU A 221 0.13 17.00 -3.30
N PRO A 222 -0.71 18.01 -2.97
CA PRO A 222 -0.22 19.21 -2.26
C PRO A 222 0.35 18.89 -0.88
N HIS A 223 -0.27 17.95 -0.16
CA HIS A 223 0.09 17.55 1.20
C HIS A 223 1.39 16.74 1.21
N LEU A 224 1.59 15.86 0.23
CA LEU A 224 2.85 15.15 0.04
C LEU A 224 3.98 16.09 -0.39
N THR A 225 3.67 17.11 -1.20
CA THR A 225 4.63 18.15 -1.58
C THR A 225 5.12 18.92 -0.36
N GLU A 226 4.23 19.22 0.59
CA GLU A 226 4.62 19.80 1.87
C GLU A 226 5.45 18.82 2.72
N ALA A 227 5.04 17.54 2.78
CA ALA A 227 5.76 16.50 3.53
C ALA A 227 7.20 16.26 3.02
N LEU A 228 7.51 16.57 1.75
CA LEU A 228 8.88 16.53 1.22
C LEU A 228 9.85 17.50 1.89
N LYS A 229 9.33 18.55 2.55
CA LYS A 229 10.16 19.53 3.27
C LYS A 229 10.58 19.04 4.64
N ASP A 230 9.85 18.08 5.21
CA ASP A 230 10.21 17.44 6.46
C ASP A 230 11.18 16.30 6.17
N LYS A 231 12.41 16.39 6.70
CA LYS A 231 13.48 15.41 6.48
C LYS A 231 13.04 13.97 6.80
N GLU A 232 12.22 13.82 7.84
CA GLU A 232 11.80 12.51 8.33
C GLU A 232 10.68 11.90 7.48
N LEU A 233 9.85 12.74 6.84
CA LEU A 233 8.74 12.31 5.99
C LEU A 233 9.13 12.25 4.51
N ALA A 234 10.15 13.00 4.09
CA ALA A 234 10.47 13.25 2.70
C ALA A 234 10.70 11.97 1.90
N LYS A 235 11.41 11.00 2.47
CA LYS A 235 11.65 9.72 1.79
C LYS A 235 10.34 8.98 1.52
N GLN A 236 9.48 8.86 2.53
CA GLN A 236 8.20 8.18 2.39
C GLN A 236 7.26 8.94 1.45
N ALA A 237 7.25 10.28 1.50
CA ALA A 237 6.49 11.10 0.56
C ALA A 237 6.96 10.90 -0.89
N ALA A 238 8.27 10.90 -1.16
CA ALA A 238 8.82 10.66 -2.49
C ALA A 238 8.49 9.26 -3.03
N VAL A 239 8.56 8.23 -2.17
CA VAL A 239 8.13 6.87 -2.54
C VAL A 239 6.63 6.83 -2.84
N THR A 240 5.81 7.45 -1.98
CA THR A 240 4.35 7.49 -2.16
C THR A 240 3.98 8.20 -3.47
N LEU A 241 4.64 9.30 -3.83
CA LEU A 241 4.42 10.00 -5.10
C LEU A 241 4.60 9.05 -6.31
N GLY A 242 5.56 8.13 -6.25
CA GLY A 242 5.77 7.11 -7.29
C GLY A 242 4.65 6.06 -7.40
N ASN A 243 3.76 5.97 -6.41
CA ASN A 243 2.60 5.07 -6.40
C ASN A 243 1.27 5.81 -6.69
N MET A 244 1.32 7.12 -6.94
CA MET A 244 0.13 7.94 -7.25
C MET A 244 -0.23 7.91 -8.74
N GLY A 245 -1.14 8.78 -9.18
CA GLY A 245 -1.40 9.01 -10.59
C GLY A 245 -0.26 9.72 -11.33
N LYS A 246 -0.40 9.78 -12.66
CA LYS A 246 0.49 10.49 -13.62
C LYS A 246 0.71 11.97 -13.27
N GLU A 247 -0.18 12.57 -12.48
CA GLU A 247 -0.14 13.94 -11.99
C GLU A 247 1.09 14.21 -11.10
N SER A 248 1.67 13.16 -10.52
CA SER A 248 2.91 13.24 -9.72
C SER A 248 4.18 13.34 -10.57
N ILE A 249 4.15 12.98 -11.86
CA ILE A 249 5.33 12.91 -12.74
C ILE A 249 6.12 14.23 -12.77
N PRO A 250 5.49 15.41 -12.97
CA PRO A 250 6.23 16.68 -12.99
C PRO A 250 7.02 16.92 -11.69
N LEU A 251 6.42 16.64 -10.53
CA LEU A 251 7.08 16.81 -9.24
C LEU A 251 8.22 15.82 -9.05
N LEU A 252 8.06 14.55 -9.47
CA LEU A 252 9.14 13.57 -9.43
C LEU A 252 10.32 13.97 -10.33
N ILE A 253 10.06 14.56 -11.50
CA ILE A 253 11.11 15.11 -12.37
C ILE A 253 11.88 16.24 -11.66
N GLU A 254 11.17 17.14 -10.97
CA GLU A 254 11.80 18.21 -10.19
C GLU A 254 12.68 17.65 -9.05
N ILE A 255 12.19 16.66 -8.30
CA ILE A 255 12.95 16.00 -7.24
C ILE A 255 14.22 15.36 -7.82
N LEU A 256 14.09 14.62 -8.93
CA LEU A 256 15.22 13.96 -9.59
C LEU A 256 16.31 14.97 -9.99
N ARG A 257 15.93 16.11 -10.58
CA ARG A 257 16.88 17.12 -11.07
C ARG A 257 17.50 17.98 -9.98
N TYR A 258 16.71 18.37 -8.99
CA TYR A 258 17.07 19.49 -8.11
C TYR A 258 17.25 19.11 -6.64
N SER A 259 16.83 17.91 -6.23
CA SER A 259 17.08 17.45 -4.86
C SER A 259 18.58 17.29 -4.61
N LYS A 260 19.02 17.74 -3.43
CA LYS A 260 20.38 17.52 -2.93
C LYS A 260 20.53 16.22 -2.15
N GLN A 261 19.44 15.47 -1.98
CA GLN A 261 19.41 14.23 -1.21
C GLN A 261 19.35 13.04 -2.18
N PRO A 262 20.41 12.22 -2.27
CA PRO A 262 20.45 11.05 -3.16
C PRO A 262 19.28 10.09 -2.94
N ASP A 263 18.86 9.87 -1.69
CA ASP A 263 17.72 9.02 -1.36
C ASP A 263 16.41 9.50 -2.02
N LEU A 264 16.19 10.83 -2.09
CA LEU A 264 15.01 11.39 -2.73
C LEU A 264 15.11 11.32 -4.26
N GLN A 265 16.30 11.55 -4.82
CA GLN A 265 16.51 11.40 -6.27
C GLN A 265 16.30 9.95 -6.71
N ALA A 266 16.81 8.98 -5.94
CA ALA A 266 16.64 7.56 -6.20
C ALA A 266 15.17 7.14 -6.11
N ALA A 267 14.45 7.59 -5.08
CA ALA A 267 13.01 7.37 -4.95
C ALA A 267 12.24 7.97 -6.13
N ALA A 268 12.62 9.18 -6.57
CA ALA A 268 11.99 9.83 -7.72
C ALA A 268 12.27 9.11 -9.04
N ALA A 269 13.50 8.66 -9.28
CA ALA A 269 13.84 7.86 -10.46
C ALA A 269 13.02 6.56 -10.50
N LYS A 270 12.95 5.83 -9.37
CA LYS A 270 12.13 4.63 -9.25
C LYS A 270 10.66 4.92 -9.57
N GLY A 271 10.09 5.96 -8.95
CA GLY A 271 8.71 6.37 -9.17
C GLY A 271 8.41 6.74 -10.62
N LEU A 272 9.31 7.48 -11.28
CA LEU A 272 9.18 7.80 -12.70
C LEU A 272 9.17 6.55 -13.59
N GLY A 273 10.00 5.56 -13.28
CA GLY A 273 10.00 4.27 -13.98
C GLY A 273 8.70 3.48 -13.77
N ASP A 274 8.21 3.44 -12.54
CA ASP A 274 6.95 2.76 -12.20
C ASP A 274 5.75 3.42 -12.91
N LEU A 275 5.61 4.75 -12.80
CA LEU A 275 4.53 5.51 -13.43
C LEU A 275 4.62 5.52 -14.95
N GLY A 276 5.83 5.67 -15.49
CA GLY A 276 6.05 5.61 -16.94
C GLY A 276 5.63 4.26 -17.52
N ASN A 277 5.86 3.17 -16.78
CA ASN A 277 5.41 1.84 -17.18
C ASN A 277 3.89 1.69 -17.04
N ILE A 278 3.33 2.01 -15.86
CA ILE A 278 1.89 1.88 -15.55
C ILE A 278 1.04 2.69 -16.54
N HIS A 279 1.46 3.90 -16.88
CA HIS A 279 0.70 4.81 -17.74
C HIS A 279 1.19 4.85 -19.19
N SER A 280 2.19 4.04 -19.55
CA SER A 280 2.85 4.07 -20.87
C SER A 280 3.33 5.48 -21.27
N ASP A 281 3.84 6.24 -20.30
CA ASP A 281 4.23 7.63 -20.48
C ASP A 281 5.74 7.77 -20.72
N SER A 282 6.13 7.77 -22.01
CA SER A 282 7.53 7.94 -22.42
C SER A 282 8.10 9.34 -22.18
N ARG A 283 7.30 10.30 -21.68
CA ARG A 283 7.81 11.64 -21.30
C ARG A 283 8.72 11.60 -20.08
N VAL A 284 8.71 10.50 -19.31
CA VAL A 284 9.65 10.28 -18.19
C VAL A 284 11.06 9.95 -18.68
N VAL A 285 11.24 9.51 -19.93
CA VAL A 285 12.54 9.04 -20.45
C VAL A 285 13.56 10.19 -20.61
N PRO A 286 13.25 11.33 -21.25
CA PRO A 286 14.21 12.43 -21.38
C PRO A 286 14.84 12.92 -20.06
N PRO A 287 14.08 13.20 -18.96
CA PRO A 287 14.69 13.62 -17.70
C PRO A 287 15.51 12.51 -17.03
N LEU A 288 15.13 11.23 -17.19
CA LEU A 288 15.95 10.11 -16.72
C LEU A 288 17.28 10.03 -17.49
N LEU A 289 17.26 10.21 -18.82
CA LEU A 289 18.47 10.21 -19.65
C LEU A 289 19.39 11.39 -19.36
N GLU A 290 18.81 12.58 -19.11
CA GLU A 290 19.56 13.77 -18.68
C GLU A 290 20.37 13.49 -17.41
N MET A 291 19.79 12.74 -16.48
CA MET A 291 20.40 12.44 -15.19
C MET A 291 21.27 11.17 -15.19
N LEU A 292 21.09 10.25 -16.14
CA LEU A 292 21.77 8.93 -16.18
C LEU A 292 23.29 9.00 -16.02
N ASP A 293 23.94 10.05 -16.53
CA ASP A 293 25.39 10.23 -16.46
C ASP A 293 25.74 11.68 -16.07
N ALA A 294 24.88 12.31 -15.27
CA ALA A 294 25.10 13.66 -14.79
C ALA A 294 26.37 13.74 -13.93
N PRO A 295 27.17 14.83 -14.03
CA PRO A 295 28.39 14.98 -13.24
C PRO A 295 28.12 14.88 -11.73
N GLY A 296 28.84 14.00 -11.05
CA GLY A 296 28.74 13.83 -9.60
C GLY A 296 27.48 13.13 -9.11
N ILE A 297 26.73 12.45 -10.00
CA ILE A 297 25.57 11.68 -9.60
C ILE A 297 25.96 10.52 -8.66
N ASP A 298 25.16 10.32 -7.61
CA ASP A 298 25.33 9.20 -6.70
C ASP A 298 25.06 7.86 -7.42
N ILE A 299 25.88 6.83 -7.16
CA ILE A 299 25.79 5.53 -7.82
C ILE A 299 24.42 4.87 -7.57
N THR A 300 23.82 5.09 -6.41
CA THR A 300 22.48 4.57 -6.06
C THR A 300 21.41 5.22 -6.94
N VAL A 301 21.50 6.54 -7.14
CA VAL A 301 20.59 7.28 -8.03
C VAL A 301 20.77 6.82 -9.47
N GLN A 302 22.01 6.70 -9.93
CA GLN A 302 22.33 6.21 -11.28
C GLN A 302 21.78 4.79 -11.51
N THR A 303 21.81 3.94 -10.48
CA THR A 303 21.26 2.58 -10.52
C THR A 303 19.73 2.60 -10.69
N GLU A 304 19.01 3.41 -9.91
CA GLU A 304 17.55 3.54 -10.04
C GLU A 304 17.13 4.17 -11.37
N ILE A 305 17.90 5.13 -11.91
CA ILE A 305 17.67 5.66 -13.25
C ILE A 305 17.80 4.57 -14.31
N ALA A 306 18.85 3.73 -14.23
CA ALA A 306 19.02 2.63 -15.17
C ALA A 306 17.82 1.68 -15.12
N TRP A 307 17.41 1.22 -13.92
CA TRP A 307 16.21 0.39 -13.75
C TRP A 307 14.95 1.05 -14.32
N ALA A 308 14.75 2.34 -14.06
CA ALA A 308 13.60 3.09 -14.54
C ALA A 308 13.54 3.13 -16.07
N LEU A 309 14.67 3.36 -16.75
CA LEU A 309 14.78 3.33 -18.21
C LEU A 309 14.50 1.93 -18.79
N GLY A 310 14.86 0.86 -18.07
CA GLY A 310 14.53 -0.51 -18.45
C GLY A 310 13.04 -0.86 -18.28
N ARG A 311 12.37 -0.25 -17.29
CA ARG A 311 10.91 -0.43 -17.06
C ARG A 311 10.05 0.28 -18.08
N VAL A 312 10.58 1.31 -18.75
CA VAL A 312 9.87 2.11 -19.75
C VAL A 312 10.52 1.90 -21.11
N PRO A 313 10.06 0.91 -21.91
CA PRO A 313 10.69 0.57 -23.19
C PRO A 313 10.67 1.75 -24.16
N ASP A 314 11.84 2.35 -24.38
CA ASP A 314 12.02 3.49 -25.29
C ASP A 314 13.37 3.38 -26.01
N ARG A 315 13.36 3.47 -27.35
CA ARG A 315 14.58 3.35 -28.17
C ARG A 315 15.62 4.42 -27.84
N ARG A 316 15.21 5.58 -27.31
CA ARG A 316 16.13 6.66 -26.88
C ARG A 316 17.04 6.20 -25.75
N SER A 317 16.66 5.19 -24.97
CA SER A 317 17.45 4.64 -23.87
C SER A 317 18.56 3.70 -24.31
N VAL A 318 18.49 3.14 -25.52
CA VAL A 318 19.40 2.08 -26.00
C VAL A 318 20.86 2.53 -25.99
N GLU A 319 21.21 3.55 -26.77
CA GLU A 319 22.61 4.00 -26.87
C GLU A 319 23.15 4.58 -25.55
N PRO A 320 22.42 5.41 -24.79
CA PRO A 320 22.87 5.87 -23.47
C PRO A 320 23.19 4.74 -22.49
N LEU A 321 22.35 3.69 -22.44
CA LEU A 321 22.61 2.53 -21.58
C LEU A 321 23.84 1.73 -22.04
N PHE A 322 24.02 1.52 -23.35
CA PHE A 322 25.23 0.89 -23.88
C PHE A 322 26.50 1.72 -23.63
N ALA A 323 26.40 3.05 -23.73
CA ALA A 323 27.51 3.94 -23.42
C ALA A 323 27.91 3.84 -21.95
N LEU A 324 26.94 3.78 -21.03
CA LEU A 324 27.19 3.57 -19.61
C LEU A 324 27.80 2.18 -19.35
N ASP A 325 27.27 1.11 -19.95
CA ASP A 325 27.84 -0.24 -19.81
C ASP A 325 29.32 -0.26 -20.21
N ARG A 326 29.69 0.30 -21.37
CA ARG A 326 31.10 0.39 -21.81
C ARG A 326 32.00 1.12 -20.81
N LYS A 327 31.48 2.12 -20.09
CA LYS A 327 32.22 2.79 -19.00
C LYS A 327 32.38 1.87 -17.79
N LEU A 328 31.30 1.21 -17.37
CA LEU A 328 31.29 0.31 -16.21
C LEU A 328 32.19 -0.91 -16.41
N GLN A 329 32.28 -1.46 -17.63
CA GLN A 329 33.18 -2.60 -17.94
C GLN A 329 34.67 -2.27 -17.74
N LYS A 330 35.05 -0.99 -17.81
CA LYS A 330 36.42 -0.54 -17.53
C LYS A 330 36.75 -0.51 -16.04
N ILE A 331 35.74 -0.45 -15.17
CA ILE A 331 35.90 -0.51 -13.72
C ILE A 331 36.13 -1.97 -13.33
N ARG A 332 37.39 -2.29 -13.02
CA ARG A 332 37.87 -3.62 -12.63
C ARG A 332 38.47 -3.52 -11.23
N ASN A 333 37.62 -3.68 -10.22
CA ASN A 333 38.02 -3.78 -8.81
C ASN A 333 37.87 -5.23 -8.34
N ASP A 334 38.82 -5.71 -7.54
CA ASP A 334 38.76 -7.03 -6.89
C ASP A 334 39.01 -6.88 -5.38
N PRO A 335 38.02 -7.14 -4.51
CA PRO A 335 36.64 -7.50 -4.86
C PRO A 335 35.86 -6.34 -5.51
N PRO A 336 34.81 -6.63 -6.32
CA PRO A 336 33.99 -5.60 -6.94
C PRO A 336 33.21 -4.82 -5.89
N ASP A 337 33.16 -3.50 -6.05
CA ASP A 337 32.31 -2.63 -5.24
C ASP A 337 30.84 -3.08 -5.36
N PRO A 338 30.14 -3.38 -4.25
CA PRO A 338 28.75 -3.81 -4.27
C PRO A 338 27.79 -2.85 -4.98
N GLN A 339 28.03 -1.54 -4.91
CA GLN A 339 27.18 -0.54 -5.57
C GLN A 339 27.42 -0.54 -7.09
N ILE A 340 28.68 -0.61 -7.53
CA ILE A 340 29.02 -0.74 -8.95
C ILE A 340 28.49 -2.06 -9.53
N LYS A 341 28.53 -3.15 -8.76
CA LYS A 341 27.95 -4.43 -9.16
C LYS A 341 26.45 -4.29 -9.44
N LYS A 342 25.69 -3.68 -8.52
CA LYS A 342 24.25 -3.42 -8.70
C LYS A 342 23.96 -2.54 -9.91
N LEU A 343 24.77 -1.50 -10.13
CA LEU A 343 24.62 -0.64 -11.30
C LEU A 343 24.85 -1.41 -12.61
N LYS A 344 25.87 -2.27 -12.67
CA LYS A 344 26.12 -3.15 -13.83
C LYS A 344 24.93 -4.08 -14.09
N GLU A 345 24.37 -4.68 -13.04
CA GLU A 345 23.17 -5.54 -13.14
C GLU A 345 21.96 -4.76 -13.67
N ALA A 346 21.73 -3.56 -13.16
CA ALA A 346 20.64 -2.68 -13.59
C ALA A 346 20.76 -2.29 -15.07
N VAL A 347 21.94 -1.85 -15.50
CA VAL A 347 22.20 -1.47 -16.90
C VAL A 347 22.04 -2.67 -17.82
N PHE A 348 22.63 -3.82 -17.47
CA PHE A 348 22.54 -5.03 -18.27
C PHE A 348 21.09 -5.52 -18.42
N TRP A 349 20.32 -5.56 -17.33
CA TRP A 349 18.90 -5.91 -17.40
C TRP A 349 18.12 -4.93 -18.27
N SER A 350 18.37 -3.63 -18.09
CA SER A 350 17.65 -2.57 -18.80
C SER A 350 17.90 -2.60 -20.30
N ILE A 351 19.16 -2.83 -20.73
CA ILE A 351 19.51 -3.04 -22.15
C ILE A 351 18.67 -4.16 -22.75
N LYS A 352 18.53 -5.30 -22.04
CA LYS A 352 17.73 -6.44 -22.53
C LYS A 352 16.23 -6.13 -22.66
N GLN A 353 15.71 -5.19 -21.85
CA GLN A 353 14.30 -4.78 -21.95
C GLN A 353 14.08 -3.83 -23.13
N VAL A 354 15.00 -2.89 -23.36
CA VAL A 354 14.83 -1.84 -24.39
C VAL A 354 15.36 -2.23 -25.77
N TYR A 355 16.24 -3.23 -25.84
CA TYR A 355 16.87 -3.71 -27.08
C TYR A 355 16.59 -5.22 -27.25
N THR A 356 15.51 -5.53 -27.97
CA THR A 356 15.06 -6.92 -28.21
C THR A 356 15.52 -7.49 -29.56
N GLU A 357 16.27 -6.73 -30.37
CA GLU A 357 16.70 -7.13 -31.72
C GLU A 357 17.63 -8.37 -31.70
N ASP A 358 18.26 -8.70 -30.55
CA ASP A 358 19.12 -9.87 -30.38
C ASP A 358 18.42 -11.13 -29.79
N GLN A 359 17.12 -11.10 -29.47
CA GLN A 359 16.46 -12.27 -28.85
C GLN A 359 16.00 -13.36 -29.84
N TYR A 360 16.14 -13.13 -31.14
CA TYR A 360 15.72 -14.06 -32.20
C TYR A 360 16.77 -14.30 -33.30
N SER A 361 18.03 -13.90 -33.07
CA SER A 361 19.13 -14.10 -34.03
C SER A 361 19.99 -15.31 -33.71
#